data_AF-A0A182FNX2-F1
#
_entry.id   AF-A0A182FNX2-F1
#
_cell.length_a   1.000
_cell.length_b   1.000
_cell.length_c   1.000
_cell.angle_alpha   90.00
_cell.angle_beta   90.00
_cell.angle_gamma   90.00
#
_symmetry.space_group_name_H-M   'P 1'
#
loop_
_entity.id
_entity.type
_entity.pdbx_description
1 polymer ?
#
loop_
_entity_poly.entity_id
_entity_poly.type
_entity_poly.pdbx_seq_one_letter_code
_entity_poly.pdbx_strand_id
1 'polypeptide(L)'
;MGKLFNRVATVKIGAALALLLALTLGGVVGCSMLNTDSADKRSSMLADPATVKKMPQGGVSPQEAVNECNGTFIIQADYWNELNETGSFPDETDRIPLCFVRCYLQTLGILTEDMKVNKEAGLAVGWGGSSETIDECLDEMTGTTCEMAYYLMRCVITRALVEEKSKDNK
;
A
#
# COMPACT_ATOMS: atom_id res chain seq x y z
N MET A 1 67.39 21.70 -21.42
CA MET A 1 65.99 21.93 -21.01
C MET A 1 65.37 20.55 -20.77
N GLY A 2 64.67 20.23 -19.69
CA GLY A 2 64.34 20.99 -18.47
C GLY A 2 64.25 20.05 -17.23
N LYS A 3 63.91 20.59 -16.06
CA LYS A 3 63.76 19.86 -14.77
C LYS A 3 62.28 19.54 -14.46
N LEU A 4 62.05 18.90 -13.30
CA LEU A 4 60.78 18.70 -12.57
C LEU A 4 59.88 17.59 -13.17
N PHE A 5 59.11 16.79 -12.42
CA PHE A 5 58.76 16.66 -10.99
C PHE A 5 58.52 15.15 -10.69
N ASN A 6 58.45 14.56 -9.48
CA ASN A 6 58.58 15.07 -8.09
C ASN A 6 59.30 14.02 -7.18
N ARG A 7 58.85 13.77 -5.94
CA ARG A 7 59.42 12.79 -4.98
C ARG A 7 58.34 11.95 -4.30
N VAL A 8 58.56 10.64 -4.14
CA VAL A 8 57.84 9.79 -3.19
C VAL A 8 58.49 9.95 -1.80
N ALA A 9 57.71 10.31 -0.79
CA ALA A 9 58.20 10.46 0.58
C ALA A 9 58.05 9.14 1.35
N THR A 10 59.16 8.64 1.89
CA THR A 10 59.20 7.47 2.77
C THR A 10 58.67 7.81 4.16
N VAL A 11 57.59 7.13 4.57
CA VAL A 11 57.07 7.23 5.94
C VAL A 11 57.95 6.38 6.87
N LYS A 12 58.38 6.98 7.99
CA LYS A 12 59.27 6.31 8.96
C LYS A 12 58.48 5.40 9.90
N ILE A 13 59.04 4.22 10.15
CA ILE A 13 58.58 3.29 11.19
C ILE A 13 58.97 3.85 12.57
N GLY A 14 58.02 3.93 13.49
CA GLY A 14 58.23 4.23 14.90
C GLY A 14 57.32 3.37 15.76
N ALA A 15 57.88 2.65 16.73
CA ALA A 15 57.16 1.67 17.55
C ALA A 15 57.21 2.03 19.04
N ALA A 16 56.05 2.01 19.71
CA ALA A 16 55.79 1.77 21.13
C ALA A 16 54.29 2.07 21.36
N LEU A 17 53.39 1.11 21.56
CA LEU A 17 53.22 0.24 22.74
C LEU A 17 52.77 0.99 24.01
N ALA A 18 51.44 1.21 24.14
CA ALA A 18 50.65 1.05 25.38
C ALA A 18 49.23 1.63 25.24
N LEU A 19 48.19 0.80 25.38
CA LEU A 19 47.06 1.09 26.28
C LEU A 19 46.26 -0.20 26.58
N LEU A 20 45.70 -0.27 27.79
CA LEU A 20 45.07 -1.47 28.34
C LEU A 20 43.56 -1.55 28.03
N LEU A 21 43.11 -2.79 27.82
CA LEU A 21 41.85 -3.41 28.29
C LEU A 21 40.59 -2.53 28.51
N ALA A 22 39.54 -2.85 27.76
CA ALA A 22 38.20 -3.02 28.32
C ALA A 22 37.44 -4.12 27.56
N LEU A 23 36.88 -5.10 28.28
CA LEU A 23 35.96 -6.07 27.69
C LEU A 23 34.57 -5.45 27.52
N THR A 24 33.84 -5.82 26.46
CA THR A 24 32.41 -6.15 26.53
C THR A 24 32.04 -7.01 25.33
N LEU A 25 31.13 -7.98 25.54
CA LEU A 25 30.53 -8.72 24.43
C LEU A 25 29.50 -7.81 23.76
N GLY A 26 29.68 -7.55 22.46
CA GLY A 26 28.67 -6.95 21.59
C GLY A 26 28.55 -7.82 20.35
N GLY A 27 27.36 -8.38 20.13
CA GLY A 27 27.11 -9.21 18.95
C GLY A 27 27.28 -8.40 17.66
N VAL A 28 27.52 -9.10 16.55
CA VAL A 28 27.37 -8.54 15.21
C VAL A 28 25.91 -8.12 15.01
N VAL A 29 25.61 -6.85 15.29
CA VAL A 29 24.37 -6.21 14.85
C VAL A 29 24.47 -6.10 13.34
N GLY A 30 23.94 -7.12 12.65
CA GLY A 30 23.63 -7.02 11.25
C GLY A 30 22.54 -5.96 11.09
N CYS A 31 22.92 -4.76 10.66
CA CYS A 31 21.96 -3.75 10.24
C CYS A 31 21.28 -4.19 8.93
N SER A 32 20.26 -5.04 9.05
CA SER A 32 19.28 -5.23 7.99
C SER A 32 18.62 -3.89 7.72
N MET A 33 18.98 -3.24 6.61
CA MET A 33 18.27 -2.06 6.12
C MET A 33 16.92 -2.53 5.57
N LEU A 34 15.93 -2.63 6.46
CA LEU A 34 14.54 -2.90 6.11
C LEU A 34 13.87 -1.60 5.63
N ASN A 35 12.92 -1.73 4.71
CA ASN A 35 12.22 -0.61 4.06
C ASN A 35 11.28 0.14 5.03
N THR A 36 11.84 1.03 5.86
CA THR A 36 11.04 1.91 6.72
C THR A 36 10.12 2.82 5.89
N ASP A 37 10.64 3.36 4.78
CA ASP A 37 9.91 4.29 3.89
C ASP A 37 8.55 3.74 3.41
N SER A 38 8.48 2.44 3.05
CA SER A 38 7.22 1.80 2.65
C SER A 38 6.26 1.61 3.82
N ALA A 39 6.77 1.24 5.00
CA ALA A 39 5.94 1.06 6.20
C ALA A 39 5.35 2.39 6.68
N ASP A 40 6.15 3.46 6.69
CA ASP A 40 5.72 4.80 7.07
C ASP A 40 4.71 5.37 6.05
N LYS A 41 4.95 5.17 4.74
CA LYS A 41 3.97 5.52 3.68
C LYS A 41 2.63 4.82 3.92
N ARG A 42 2.62 3.50 4.08
CA ARG A 42 1.40 2.70 4.35
C ARG A 42 0.70 3.18 5.62
N SER A 43 1.45 3.44 6.70
CA SER A 43 0.89 3.98 7.95
C SER A 43 0.18 5.32 7.75
N SER A 44 0.73 6.22 6.93
CA SER A 44 0.10 7.51 6.60
C SER A 44 -1.20 7.40 5.79
N MET A 45 -1.40 6.27 5.09
CA MET A 45 -2.59 5.95 4.29
C MET A 45 -3.68 5.25 5.10
N LEU A 46 -3.44 4.89 6.36
CA LEU A 46 -4.44 4.28 7.23
C LEU A 46 -5.26 5.34 7.97
N ALA A 47 -6.56 5.08 8.12
CA ALA A 47 -7.45 5.94 8.89
C ALA A 47 -7.29 5.69 10.40
N ASP A 48 -7.37 6.73 11.22
CA ASP A 48 -7.32 6.57 12.69
C ASP A 48 -8.69 6.06 13.20
N PRO A 49 -8.76 4.85 13.79
CA PRO A 49 -10.02 4.26 14.27
C PRO A 49 -10.68 5.03 15.42
N ALA A 50 -9.96 5.95 16.08
CA ALA A 50 -10.54 6.85 17.07
C ALA A 50 -11.31 8.03 16.44
N THR A 51 -11.04 8.36 15.17
CA THR A 51 -11.60 9.53 14.46
C THR A 51 -12.57 9.16 13.35
N VAL A 52 -12.45 7.95 12.79
CA VAL A 52 -13.37 7.40 11.79
C VAL A 52 -14.82 7.43 12.29
N LYS A 53 -15.71 7.95 11.45
CA LYS A 53 -17.16 7.89 11.65
C LYS A 53 -17.60 6.42 11.57
N LYS A 54 -17.89 5.81 12.72
CA LYS A 54 -18.38 4.43 12.78
C LYS A 54 -19.66 4.28 11.97
N MET A 55 -19.67 3.30 11.06
CA MET A 55 -20.87 2.97 10.30
C MET A 55 -21.95 2.44 11.26
N PRO A 56 -23.26 2.71 11.02
CA PRO A 56 -24.32 2.23 11.91
C PRO A 56 -24.33 0.71 12.05
N GLN A 57 -24.88 0.22 13.17
CA GLN A 57 -25.24 -1.19 13.32
C GLN A 57 -26.30 -1.53 12.25
N GLY A 58 -25.96 -2.42 11.30
CA GLY A 58 -26.74 -2.62 10.08
C GLY A 58 -26.43 -1.59 8.97
N GLY A 59 -25.16 -1.28 8.77
CA GLY A 59 -24.67 -0.31 7.79
C GLY A 59 -24.94 -0.68 6.32
N VAL A 60 -24.58 0.24 5.41
CA VAL A 60 -24.81 0.14 3.97
C VAL A 60 -24.21 -1.15 3.40
N SER A 61 -25.03 -1.94 2.71
CA SER A 61 -24.58 -3.15 2.02
C SER A 61 -23.83 -2.84 0.71
N PRO A 62 -22.99 -3.76 0.20
CA PRO A 62 -22.36 -3.62 -1.12
C PRO A 62 -23.34 -3.26 -2.25
N GLN A 63 -24.53 -3.86 -2.28
CA GLN A 63 -25.51 -3.58 -3.32
C GLN A 63 -26.15 -2.19 -3.17
N GLU A 64 -26.37 -1.72 -1.94
CA GLU A 64 -26.85 -0.35 -1.70
C GLU A 64 -25.80 0.69 -2.08
N ALA A 65 -24.51 0.43 -1.80
CA ALA A 65 -23.41 1.28 -2.23
C ALA A 65 -23.30 1.36 -3.76
N VAL A 66 -23.47 0.24 -4.48
CA VAL A 66 -23.56 0.23 -5.96
C VAL A 66 -24.74 1.09 -6.44
N ASN A 67 -25.90 0.99 -5.80
CA ASN A 67 -27.10 1.74 -6.20
C ASN A 67 -26.95 3.24 -5.94
N GLU A 68 -26.39 3.63 -4.79
CA GLU A 68 -26.11 5.02 -4.41
C GLU A 68 -25.12 5.66 -5.38
N CYS A 69 -23.99 4.99 -5.62
CA CYS A 69 -22.93 5.52 -6.47
C CYS A 69 -23.31 5.59 -7.95
N ASN A 70 -24.14 4.66 -8.46
CA ASN A 70 -24.70 4.76 -9.81
C ASN A 70 -25.61 6.00 -9.99
N GLY A 71 -26.17 6.55 -8.92
CA GLY A 71 -26.91 7.81 -8.98
C GLY A 71 -26.05 9.04 -9.29
N THR A 72 -24.72 8.95 -9.14
CA THR A 72 -23.76 10.05 -9.40
C THR A 72 -22.79 9.72 -10.53
N PHE A 73 -22.28 8.49 -10.54
CA PHE A 73 -21.30 7.96 -11.50
C PHE A 73 -21.92 6.76 -12.21
N ILE A 74 -22.65 7.00 -13.29
CA ILE A 74 -23.30 5.93 -14.05
C ILE A 74 -22.22 5.11 -14.76
N ILE A 75 -22.03 3.86 -14.36
CA ILE A 75 -21.15 2.91 -15.04
C ILE A 75 -21.95 1.91 -15.87
N GLN A 76 -21.32 1.37 -16.92
CA GLN A 76 -21.83 0.19 -17.60
C GLN A 76 -21.49 -1.07 -16.78
N ALA A 77 -22.30 -2.12 -16.93
CA ALA A 77 -22.19 -3.33 -16.10
C ALA A 77 -20.94 -4.18 -16.41
N ASP A 78 -20.41 -4.05 -17.63
CA ASP A 78 -19.14 -4.64 -18.07
C ASP A 78 -17.96 -4.19 -17.20
N TYR A 79 -17.85 -2.91 -16.84
CA TYR A 79 -16.80 -2.43 -15.92
C TYR A 79 -16.80 -3.19 -14.60
N TRP A 80 -17.98 -3.42 -13.99
CA TRP A 80 -18.06 -4.17 -12.73
C TRP A 80 -17.80 -5.66 -12.91
N ASN A 81 -18.28 -6.25 -14.02
CA ASN A 81 -18.08 -7.67 -14.30
C ASN A 81 -16.60 -7.98 -14.62
N GLU A 82 -15.98 -7.24 -15.53
CA GLU A 82 -14.57 -7.42 -15.89
C GLU A 82 -13.64 -7.15 -14.69
N LEU A 83 -13.95 -6.17 -13.82
CA LEU A 83 -13.17 -5.96 -12.60
C LEU A 83 -13.19 -7.22 -11.71
N ASN A 84 -14.36 -7.83 -11.52
CA ASN A 84 -14.50 -9.03 -10.69
C ASN A 84 -13.94 -10.30 -11.35
N GLU A 85 -13.95 -10.41 -12.68
CA GLU A 85 -13.47 -11.60 -13.41
C GLU A 85 -11.96 -11.55 -13.72
N THR A 86 -11.43 -10.35 -14.00
CA THR A 86 -10.06 -10.14 -14.50
C THR A 86 -9.15 -9.42 -13.50
N GLY A 87 -9.72 -8.66 -12.57
CA GLY A 87 -8.98 -7.74 -11.70
C GLY A 87 -8.74 -6.36 -12.33
N SER A 88 -9.37 -6.01 -13.45
CA SER A 88 -9.20 -4.71 -14.14
C SER A 88 -10.45 -4.25 -14.90
N PHE A 89 -10.56 -2.95 -15.15
CA PHE A 89 -11.56 -2.35 -16.04
C PHE A 89 -11.20 -2.47 -17.54
N PRO A 90 -12.20 -2.51 -18.45
CA PRO A 90 -11.97 -2.56 -19.90
C PRO A 90 -11.25 -1.32 -20.45
N ASP A 91 -11.50 -0.15 -19.86
CA ASP A 91 -10.77 1.09 -20.13
C ASP A 91 -10.41 1.79 -18.81
N GLU A 92 -9.14 1.71 -18.40
CA GLU A 92 -8.62 2.38 -17.20
C GLU A 92 -8.40 3.89 -17.42
N THR A 93 -8.74 4.45 -18.58
CA THR A 93 -8.63 5.90 -18.87
C THR A 93 -9.93 6.69 -18.66
N ASP A 94 -11.10 6.02 -18.64
CA ASP A 94 -12.36 6.68 -18.28
C ASP A 94 -12.41 6.96 -16.77
N ARG A 95 -12.59 8.24 -16.41
CA ARG A 95 -12.63 8.69 -15.02
C ARG A 95 -13.95 8.38 -14.31
N ILE A 96 -15.06 8.21 -15.04
CA ILE A 96 -16.36 7.92 -14.43
C ILE A 96 -16.32 6.62 -13.61
N PRO A 97 -15.89 5.46 -14.15
CA PRO A 97 -15.80 4.21 -13.39
C PRO A 97 -14.72 4.23 -12.30
N LEU A 98 -13.61 4.94 -12.49
CA LEU A 98 -12.61 5.15 -11.42
C LEU A 98 -13.23 5.91 -10.23
N CYS A 99 -14.01 6.96 -10.49
CA CYS A 99 -14.69 7.73 -9.45
C CYS A 99 -15.90 6.99 -8.85
N PHE A 100 -16.55 6.10 -9.59
CA PHE A 100 -17.53 5.16 -9.04
C PHE A 100 -16.89 4.27 -7.95
N VAL A 101 -15.69 3.73 -8.18
CA VAL A 101 -14.98 2.93 -7.16
C VAL A 101 -14.64 3.76 -5.92
N ARG A 102 -14.22 5.02 -6.10
CA ARG A 102 -14.02 5.95 -4.97
C ARG A 102 -15.29 6.12 -4.16
N CYS A 103 -16.41 6.43 -4.83
CA CYS A 103 -17.71 6.55 -4.17
C CYS A 103 -18.07 5.27 -3.42
N TYR A 104 -17.97 4.11 -4.07
CA TYR A 104 -18.33 2.81 -3.50
C TYR A 104 -17.56 2.49 -2.22
N LEU A 105 -16.24 2.69 -2.22
CA LEU A 105 -15.40 2.48 -1.02
C LEU A 105 -15.69 3.51 0.08
N GLN A 106 -16.09 4.73 -0.28
CA GLN A 106 -16.47 5.78 0.68
C GLN A 106 -17.85 5.52 1.32
N THR A 107 -18.84 5.11 0.54
CA THR A 107 -20.18 4.73 1.02
C THR A 107 -20.14 3.51 1.94
N LEU A 108 -19.24 2.55 1.68
CA LEU A 108 -18.96 1.43 2.60
C LEU A 108 -18.08 1.80 3.82
N GLY A 109 -17.61 3.05 3.92
CA GLY A 109 -16.75 3.52 5.01
C GLY A 109 -15.35 2.90 5.03
N ILE A 110 -14.95 2.21 3.96
CA ILE A 110 -13.63 1.59 3.76
C ILE A 110 -12.58 2.65 3.42
N LEU A 111 -12.99 3.68 2.69
CA LEU A 111 -12.16 4.81 2.31
C LEU A 111 -12.76 6.09 2.91
N THR A 112 -11.94 6.96 3.49
CA THR A 112 -12.39 8.26 4.01
C THR A 112 -12.46 9.33 2.92
N GLU A 113 -13.01 10.51 3.23
CA GLU A 113 -12.99 11.67 2.32
C GLU A 113 -11.56 12.13 2.02
N ASP A 114 -10.65 12.05 3.01
CA ASP A 114 -9.21 12.35 2.92
C ASP A 114 -8.35 11.18 2.41
N MET A 115 -8.96 10.20 1.73
CA MET A 115 -8.31 9.10 1.03
C MET A 115 -7.52 8.11 1.92
N LYS A 116 -7.92 7.96 3.18
CA LYS A 116 -7.34 6.98 4.10
C LYS A 116 -8.19 5.72 4.19
N VAL A 117 -7.54 4.57 4.39
CA VAL A 117 -8.18 3.26 4.42
C VAL A 117 -8.51 2.85 5.85
N ASN A 118 -9.77 2.55 6.07
CA ASN A 118 -10.33 1.97 7.29
C ASN A 118 -10.44 0.45 7.11
N LYS A 119 -9.44 -0.27 7.62
CA LYS A 119 -9.36 -1.74 7.51
C LYS A 119 -10.48 -2.45 8.26
N GLU A 120 -10.95 -1.90 9.38
CA GLU A 120 -12.04 -2.52 10.15
C GLU A 120 -13.37 -2.50 9.39
N ALA A 121 -13.70 -1.42 8.67
CA ALA A 121 -14.88 -1.40 7.81
C ALA A 121 -14.76 -2.40 6.65
N GLY A 122 -13.59 -2.47 6.01
CA GLY A 122 -13.32 -3.46 4.95
C GLY A 122 -13.61 -4.88 5.42
N LEU A 123 -12.98 -5.29 6.52
CA LEU A 123 -13.15 -6.62 7.10
C LEU A 123 -14.58 -6.87 7.59
N ALA A 124 -15.27 -5.85 8.12
CA ALA A 124 -16.66 -5.98 8.58
C ALA A 124 -17.66 -6.27 7.45
N VAL A 125 -17.37 -5.85 6.21
CA VAL A 125 -18.19 -6.17 5.02
C VAL A 125 -17.61 -7.31 4.17
N GLY A 126 -16.56 -7.99 4.65
CA GLY A 126 -15.88 -9.07 3.92
C GLY A 126 -14.99 -8.61 2.76
N TRP A 127 -14.75 -7.32 2.62
CA TRP A 127 -13.85 -6.76 1.61
C TRP A 127 -12.38 -6.86 2.06
N GLY A 128 -11.47 -7.05 1.11
CA GLY A 128 -10.03 -7.20 1.37
C GLY A 128 -9.59 -8.61 1.74
N GLY A 129 -10.48 -9.48 2.24
CA GLY A 129 -10.17 -10.86 2.64
C GLY A 129 -9.35 -10.96 3.95
N SER A 130 -8.27 -10.20 4.07
CA SER A 130 -7.45 -10.08 5.29
C SER A 130 -6.90 -8.66 5.46
N SER A 131 -6.46 -8.29 6.68
CA SER A 131 -5.77 -7.00 6.90
C SER A 131 -4.47 -6.93 6.09
N GLU A 132 -3.74 -8.03 5.98
CA GLU A 132 -2.44 -8.11 5.30
C GLU A 132 -2.59 -7.82 3.80
N THR A 133 -3.61 -8.41 3.16
CA THR A 133 -3.99 -8.13 1.77
C THR A 133 -4.27 -6.63 1.56
N ILE A 134 -4.99 -5.99 2.49
CA ILE A 134 -5.26 -4.55 2.41
C ILE A 134 -3.97 -3.74 2.59
N ASP A 135 -3.15 -4.06 3.61
CA ASP A 135 -1.88 -3.38 3.91
C ASP A 135 -0.86 -3.47 2.77
N GLU A 136 -0.80 -4.60 2.05
CA GLU A 136 0.01 -4.76 0.84
C GLU A 136 -0.52 -3.88 -0.32
N CYS A 137 -1.84 -3.79 -0.49
CA CYS A 137 -2.46 -3.02 -1.57
C CYS A 137 -2.47 -1.50 -1.37
N LEU A 138 -2.11 -0.99 -0.18
CA LEU A 138 -1.96 0.46 0.06
C LEU A 138 -0.89 1.09 -0.84
N ASP A 139 0.16 0.35 -1.21
CA ASP A 139 1.25 0.92 -2.00
C ASP A 139 0.84 1.34 -3.41
N GLU A 140 -0.18 0.67 -3.97
CA GLU A 140 -0.76 0.92 -5.29
C GLU A 140 -1.59 2.21 -5.35
N MET A 141 -1.96 2.79 -4.20
CA MET A 141 -2.74 4.03 -4.10
C MET A 141 -1.95 5.24 -4.63
N THR A 142 -2.04 5.47 -5.93
CA THR A 142 -1.30 6.50 -6.67
C THR A 142 -2.21 7.29 -7.62
N GLY A 143 -1.75 8.46 -8.06
CA GLY A 143 -2.50 9.34 -8.98
C GLY A 143 -3.50 10.27 -8.28
N THR A 144 -4.59 10.58 -8.96
CA THR A 144 -5.73 11.35 -8.44
C THR A 144 -6.57 10.51 -7.47
N THR A 145 -7.44 11.17 -6.71
CA THR A 145 -8.33 10.49 -5.73
C THR A 145 -9.19 9.36 -6.29
N CYS A 146 -9.55 9.38 -7.58
CA CYS A 146 -10.31 8.31 -8.21
C CYS A 146 -9.39 7.15 -8.65
N GLU A 147 -8.22 7.46 -9.21
CA GLU A 147 -7.19 6.46 -9.57
C GLU A 147 -6.67 5.73 -8.31
N MET A 148 -6.39 6.45 -7.22
CA MET A 148 -5.98 5.87 -5.94
C MET A 148 -6.98 4.83 -5.40
N ALA A 149 -8.29 5.16 -5.45
CA ALA A 149 -9.35 4.26 -5.00
C ALA A 149 -9.49 3.04 -5.92
N TYR A 150 -9.39 3.27 -7.24
CA TYR A 150 -9.39 2.20 -8.22
C TYR A 150 -8.22 1.23 -8.02
N TYR A 151 -6.98 1.72 -7.92
CA TYR A 151 -5.81 0.85 -7.78
C TYR A 151 -5.81 0.03 -6.49
N LEU A 152 -6.35 0.57 -5.40
CA LEU A 152 -6.61 -0.19 -4.16
C LEU A 152 -7.58 -1.36 -4.41
N MET A 153 -8.74 -1.08 -5.01
CA MET A 153 -9.77 -2.08 -5.34
C MET A 153 -9.25 -3.14 -6.31
N ARG A 154 -8.57 -2.69 -7.38
CA ARG A 154 -7.92 -3.49 -8.41
C ARG A 154 -6.93 -4.48 -7.80
N CYS A 155 -6.06 -4.02 -6.91
CA CYS A 155 -5.10 -4.87 -6.20
C CYS A 155 -5.80 -5.91 -5.34
N VAL A 156 -6.77 -5.50 -4.51
CA VAL A 156 -7.52 -6.40 -3.61
C VAL A 156 -8.22 -7.51 -4.39
N ILE A 157 -8.92 -7.18 -5.48
CA ILE A 157 -9.63 -8.17 -6.30
C ILE A 157 -8.66 -9.07 -7.07
N THR A 158 -7.58 -8.51 -7.64
CA THR A 158 -6.54 -9.31 -8.31
C THR A 158 -5.95 -10.36 -7.37
N ARG A 159 -5.72 -10.01 -6.09
CA ARG A 159 -5.21 -10.96 -5.09
C ARG A 159 -6.22 -12.05 -4.75
N ALA A 160 -7.49 -11.70 -4.57
CA ALA A 160 -8.56 -12.69 -4.36
C ALA A 160 -8.62 -13.72 -5.51
N LEU A 161 -8.57 -13.26 -6.77
CA LEU A 161 -8.56 -14.12 -7.96
C LEU A 161 -7.32 -15.04 -8.04
N VAL A 162 -6.17 -14.61 -7.55
CA VAL A 162 -4.95 -15.45 -7.46
C VAL A 162 -5.07 -16.48 -6.33
N GLU A 163 -5.63 -16.10 -5.18
CA GLU A 163 -5.85 -17.01 -4.05
C GLU A 163 -6.88 -18.10 -4.35
N GLU A 164 -7.93 -17.80 -5.11
CA GLU A 164 -8.92 -18.78 -5.58
C GLU A 164 -8.29 -19.79 -6.54
N LYS A 165 -7.64 -19.32 -7.61
CA LYS A 165 -6.92 -20.18 -8.56
C LYS A 165 -5.85 -21.05 -7.87
N SER A 166 -5.25 -20.58 -6.78
CA SER A 166 -4.27 -21.34 -6.01
C SER A 166 -4.89 -22.49 -5.19
N LYS A 167 -6.18 -22.41 -4.87
CA LYS A 167 -6.93 -23.48 -4.18
C LYS A 167 -7.41 -24.56 -5.15
N ASP A 168 -7.82 -24.18 -6.36
CA ASP A 168 -8.29 -25.12 -7.40
C ASP A 168 -7.18 -26.03 -7.96
N ASN A 169 -5.92 -25.62 -7.83
CA ASN A 169 -4.75 -26.38 -8.28
C ASN A 169 -4.14 -27.31 -7.21
N LYS A 170 -4.85 -27.60 -6.11
CA LYS A 170 -4.34 -28.34 -4.94
C LYS A 170 -5.17 -29.56 -4.57
#